data_AF-A0A392T622-F1
#
_entry.id   AF-A0A392T622-F1
#
_cell.length_a   1.000
_cell.length_b   1.000
_cell.length_c   1.000
_cell.angle_alpha   90.00
_cell.angle_beta   90.00
_cell.angle_gamma   90.00
#
_symmetry.space_group_name_H-M   'P 1'
#
loop_
_entity.id
_entity.type
_entity.pdbx_description
1 polymer ?
#
loop_
_entity_poly.entity_id
_entity_poly.type
_entity_poly.pdbx_seq_one_letter_code
_entity_poly.pdbx_strand_id
1 'polypeptide(L)'
;IGAACDSLKKASDGSSFLVAGPIWLLQLWLNATFEGKMALAVPEDYAAEVVARRIEGTRLARLAPMPGQTSKKLFMKYMKIFLKFDELRENQT
;
A
#
# COMPACT_ATOMS: atom_id res chain seq x y z
N ILE A 1 4.72 8.04 -4.46
CA ILE A 1 4.25 8.01 -3.05
C ILE A 1 4.45 9.36 -2.35
N GLY A 2 5.50 10.13 -2.65
CA GLY A 2 5.76 11.46 -2.03
C GLY A 2 4.63 12.49 -2.18
N ALA A 3 4.22 12.79 -3.42
CA ALA A 3 3.28 13.90 -3.68
C ALA A 3 1.88 13.74 -3.04
N ALA A 4 1.36 12.52 -2.92
CA ALA A 4 0.05 12.28 -2.32
C ALA A 4 0.05 12.46 -0.78
N CYS A 5 1.19 12.18 -0.13
CA CYS A 5 1.35 12.46 1.30
C CYS A 5 1.52 13.96 1.58
N ASP A 6 2.10 14.71 0.65
CA ASP A 6 2.35 16.15 0.85
C ASP A 6 1.06 16.98 0.91
N SER A 7 0.01 16.56 0.18
CA SER A 7 -1.32 17.18 0.27
C SER A 7 -2.04 16.88 1.59
N LEU A 8 -1.74 15.75 2.25
CA LEU A 8 -2.32 15.36 3.54
C LEU A 8 -1.65 16.03 4.75
N LYS A 9 -0.46 16.61 4.54
CA LYS A 9 0.29 17.29 5.61
C LYS A 9 -0.22 18.69 5.93
N LYS A 10 -1.15 19.25 5.14
CA LYS A 10 -1.68 20.59 5.37
C LYS A 10 -3.09 20.49 5.95
N ALA A 11 -3.24 20.79 7.23
CA ALA A 11 -4.55 21.00 7.83
C ALA A 11 -5.17 22.32 7.34
N SER A 12 -6.49 22.46 7.47
CA SER A 12 -7.22 23.65 6.99
C SER A 12 -6.84 24.95 7.68
N ASP A 13 -6.20 24.86 8.86
CA ASP A 13 -5.70 26.00 9.64
C ASP A 13 -4.23 26.35 9.33
N GLY A 14 -3.62 25.70 8.33
CA GLY A 14 -2.23 25.92 7.96
C GLY A 14 -1.20 25.21 8.85
N SER A 15 -1.65 24.45 9.86
CA SER A 15 -0.76 23.61 10.66
C SER A 15 -0.26 22.42 9.83
N SER A 16 1.01 22.05 10.04
CA SER A 16 1.60 20.86 9.44
C SER A 16 1.10 19.63 10.21
N PHE A 17 0.17 18.90 9.62
CA PHE A 17 -0.19 17.58 10.10
C PHE A 17 0.99 16.65 9.80
N LEU A 18 1.71 16.20 10.83
CA LEU A 18 2.79 15.24 10.68
C LEU A 18 2.21 13.87 10.28
N VAL A 19 1.96 13.68 8.99
CA VAL A 19 1.76 12.36 8.37
C VAL A 19 3.11 11.61 8.31
N ALA A 20 3.90 11.69 9.37
CA ALA A 20 5.13 10.93 9.57
C ALA A 20 4.89 9.73 10.50
N GLY A 21 3.61 9.41 10.79
CA GLY A 21 3.22 8.25 11.58
C GLY A 21 3.32 6.91 10.82
N PRO A 22 3.07 5.77 11.51
CA PRO A 22 3.26 4.38 11.06
C PRO A 22 2.39 3.94 9.87
N ILE A 23 1.81 4.87 9.10
CA ILE A 23 0.99 4.56 7.94
C ILE A 23 1.76 3.83 6.84
N TRP A 24 3.08 4.03 6.78
CA TRP A 24 3.94 3.25 5.90
C TRP A 24 3.98 1.77 6.30
N LEU A 25 3.89 1.44 7.59
CA LEU A 25 3.77 0.04 8.04
C LEU A 25 2.45 -0.57 7.57
N LEU A 26 1.35 0.20 7.64
CA LEU A 26 0.07 -0.24 7.09
C LEU A 26 0.20 -0.48 5.57
N GLN A 27 0.85 0.41 4.83
CA GLN A 27 1.08 0.21 3.39
C GLN A 27 1.93 -1.05 3.11
N LEU A 28 2.98 -1.31 3.88
CA LEU A 28 3.79 -2.52 3.73
C LEU A 28 2.98 -3.77 4.05
N TRP A 29 2.17 -3.73 5.12
CA TRP A 29 1.29 -4.83 5.49
C TRP A 29 0.24 -5.10 4.41
N LEU A 30 -0.39 -4.06 3.84
CA LEU A 30 -1.32 -4.18 2.73
C LEU A 30 -0.64 -4.80 1.50
N ASN A 31 0.55 -4.31 1.17
CA ASN A 31 1.32 -4.82 0.04
C ASN A 31 1.66 -6.30 0.25
N ALA A 32 2.15 -6.70 1.43
CA ALA A 32 2.46 -8.09 1.74
C ALA A 32 1.22 -9.00 1.75
N THR A 33 0.11 -8.53 2.30
CA THR A 33 -1.12 -9.33 2.46
C THR A 33 -1.87 -9.51 1.14
N PHE A 34 -1.83 -8.50 0.27
CA PHE A 34 -2.66 -8.44 -0.92
C PHE A 34 -1.88 -8.41 -2.24
N GLU A 35 -0.56 -8.62 -2.23
CA GLU A 35 0.31 -8.57 -3.42
C GLU A 35 -0.31 -9.27 -4.65
N GLY A 36 -0.59 -10.57 -4.51
CA GLY A 36 -1.15 -11.38 -5.60
C GLY A 36 -2.59 -11.00 -5.97
N LYS A 37 -3.40 -10.52 -5.01
CA LYS A 37 -4.77 -10.08 -5.28
C LYS A 37 -4.80 -8.74 -6.00
N MET A 38 -3.85 -7.86 -5.72
CA MET A 38 -3.80 -6.49 -6.23
C MET A 38 -3.05 -6.37 -7.56
N ALA A 39 -2.37 -7.43 -8.01
CA ALA A 39 -1.49 -7.42 -9.17
C ALA A 39 -0.44 -6.30 -9.04
N LEU A 40 0.22 -6.29 -7.87
CA LEU A 40 1.35 -5.41 -7.60
C LEU A 40 2.62 -6.07 -8.16
N ALA A 41 3.52 -5.25 -8.67
CA ALA A 41 4.82 -5.70 -9.15
C ALA A 41 5.90 -4.71 -8.74
N VAL A 42 7.14 -5.20 -8.68
CA VAL A 42 8.32 -4.34 -8.54
C VAL A 42 8.64 -3.77 -9.91
N PRO A 43 8.68 -2.43 -10.09
CA PRO A 43 9.13 -1.84 -11.35
C PRO A 43 10.58 -2.22 -11.64
N GLU A 44 10.92 -2.39 -12.93
CA GLU A 44 12.23 -2.86 -13.37
C GLU A 44 13.38 -1.99 -12.86
N ASP A 45 13.17 -0.67 -12.76
CA ASP A 45 14.12 0.30 -12.19
C ASP A 45 14.60 -0.05 -10.77
N TYR A 46 13.82 -0.82 -10.02
CA TYR A 46 14.14 -1.23 -8.65
C TYR A 46 14.54 -2.71 -8.54
N ALA A 47 14.62 -3.45 -9.65
CA ALA A 47 14.88 -4.89 -9.63
C ALA A 47 16.23 -5.21 -8.97
N ALA A 48 17.29 -4.48 -9.31
CA ALA A 48 18.63 -4.70 -8.75
C ALA A 48 18.68 -4.44 -7.23
N GLU A 49 18.04 -3.36 -6.76
CA GLU A 49 17.92 -3.05 -5.31
C GLU A 49 17.18 -4.16 -4.57
N VAL A 50 16.07 -4.64 -5.15
CA VAL A 50 15.27 -5.71 -4.56
C VAL A 50 16.04 -7.03 -4.54
N VAL A 51 16.79 -7.37 -5.58
CA VAL A 51 17.62 -8.59 -5.60
C VAL A 51 18.69 -8.53 -4.51
N ALA A 52 19.33 -7.38 -4.30
CA ALA A 52 20.37 -7.19 -3.29
C ALA A 52 19.85 -6.95 -1.85
N ARG A 53 18.53 -7.01 -1.63
CA ARG A 53 17.92 -6.62 -0.35
C ARG A 53 18.34 -7.53 0.81
N ARG A 54 18.57 -6.92 1.97
CA ARG A 54 18.77 -7.64 3.25
C ARG A 54 17.49 -7.82 4.06
N ILE A 55 16.50 -6.96 3.83
CA ILE A 55 15.23 -6.93 4.56
C ILE A 55 14.09 -6.93 3.54
N GLU A 56 13.08 -7.76 3.77
CA GLU A 56 11.95 -7.90 2.83
C GLU A 56 11.13 -6.62 2.68
N GLY A 57 11.12 -5.77 3.71
CA GLY A 57 10.50 -4.44 3.67
C GLY A 57 10.95 -3.58 2.49
N THR A 58 12.20 -3.74 2.03
CA THR A 58 12.71 -3.04 0.83
C THR A 58 11.90 -3.41 -0.41
N ARG A 59 11.59 -4.70 -0.63
CA ARG A 59 10.77 -5.12 -1.78
C ARG A 59 9.34 -4.65 -1.65
N LEU A 60 8.76 -4.81 -0.46
CA LEU A 60 7.38 -4.40 -0.18
C LEU A 60 7.16 -2.89 -0.38
N ALA A 61 8.17 -2.07 -0.10
CA ALA A 61 8.14 -0.63 -0.33
C ALA A 61 8.20 -0.25 -1.83
N ARG A 62 8.74 -1.15 -2.68
CA ARG A 62 8.83 -0.96 -4.14
C ARG A 62 7.65 -1.55 -4.91
N LEU A 63 6.80 -2.34 -4.26
CA LEU A 63 5.58 -2.85 -4.89
C LEU A 63 4.68 -1.70 -5.32
N ALA A 64 4.40 -1.66 -6.61
CA ALA A 64 3.55 -0.68 -7.24
C ALA A 64 2.46 -1.37 -8.08
N PRO A 65 1.31 -0.71 -8.26
CA PRO A 65 0.31 -1.15 -9.23
C PRO A 65 0.90 -1.21 -10.64
N MET A 66 0.54 -2.25 -11.40
CA MET A 66 0.85 -2.31 -12.82
C MET A 66 0.28 -1.09 -13.58
N PRO A 67 0.95 -0.66 -14.67
CA PRO A 67 0.46 0.43 -15.51
C PRO A 67 -1.02 0.27 -15.92
N GLY A 68 -1.76 1.37 -15.97
CA GLY A 68 -3.19 1.38 -16.31
C GLY A 68 -4.17 1.23 -15.15
N GLN A 69 -3.68 1.03 -13.91
CA GLN A 69 -4.50 1.09 -12.71
C GLN A 69 -4.55 2.51 -12.13
N THR A 70 -5.75 3.08 -12.01
CA THR A 70 -5.96 4.38 -11.35
C THR A 70 -6.11 4.20 -9.84
N SER A 71 -5.80 5.25 -9.06
CA SER A 71 -5.98 5.26 -7.60
C SER A 71 -7.40 4.89 -7.18
N LYS A 72 -8.42 5.40 -7.88
CA LYS A 72 -9.83 5.07 -7.64
C LYS A 72 -10.12 3.58 -7.85
N LYS A 73 -9.60 2.97 -8.94
CA LYS A 73 -9.80 1.53 -9.21
C LYS A 73 -9.14 0.68 -8.13
N LEU A 74 -7.93 1.04 -7.72
CA LEU A 74 -7.19 0.34 -6.67
C LEU A 74 -7.89 0.43 -5.32
N PHE A 75 -8.34 1.63 -4.93
CA PHE A 75 -9.10 1.83 -3.70
C PHE A 75 -10.37 0.97 -3.69
N MET A 76 -11.16 1.00 -4.77
CA MET A 76 -12.35 0.16 -4.88
C MET A 76 -12.02 -1.34 -4.83
N LYS A 77 -10.87 -1.76 -5.36
CA LYS A 77 -10.42 -3.15 -5.29
C LYS A 77 -10.06 -3.55 -3.86
N TYR A 78 -9.34 -2.70 -3.12
CA TYR A 78 -9.10 -2.89 -1.69
C TYR A 78 -10.41 -3.00 -0.91
N MET A 79 -11.34 -2.04 -1.08
CA MET A 79 -12.63 -2.07 -0.39
C MET A 79 -13.43 -3.33 -0.73
N LYS A 80 -13.44 -3.77 -1.99
CA LYS A 80 -14.08 -5.05 -2.34
C LYS A 80 -13.42 -6.25 -1.67
N ILE A 81 -12.10 -6.27 -1.50
CA ILE A 81 -11.42 -7.35 -0.78
C ILE A 81 -11.80 -7.33 0.70
N PHE A 82 -11.81 -6.15 1.33
CA PHE A 82 -12.20 -5.99 2.73
C PHE A 82 -13.68 -6.27 3.01
N LEU A 83 -14.58 -5.91 2.09
CA LEU A 83 -16.01 -6.17 2.21
C LEU A 83 -16.38 -7.60 1.82
N LYS A 84 -15.61 -8.24 0.92
CA LYS A 84 -15.72 -9.70 0.72
C LYS A 84 -15.23 -10.49 1.94
N PHE A 85 -14.44 -9.85 2.80
CA PHE A 85 -14.17 -10.36 4.12
C PHE A 85 -15.44 -10.38 5.00
N ASP A 86 -16.63 -9.89 4.60
CA ASP A 86 -17.87 -10.14 5.36
C ASP A 86 -18.26 -11.63 5.46
N GLU A 87 -17.59 -12.54 4.72
CA GLU A 87 -17.51 -13.96 5.13
C GLU A 87 -16.45 -14.20 6.23
N LEU A 88 -16.31 -13.26 7.17
CA LEU A 88 -15.57 -13.42 8.42
C LEU A 88 -16.38 -14.38 9.27
N ARG A 89 -16.29 -15.67 8.95
CA ARG A 89 -16.84 -16.73 9.78
C ARG A 89 -16.00 -16.75 11.05
N GLU A 90 -16.59 -16.29 12.13
CA GLU A 90 -16.14 -16.58 13.47
C GLU A 90 -16.18 -18.10 13.63
N ASN A 91 -15.02 -18.75 13.61
CA ASN A 91 -14.96 -20.17 13.95
C ASN A 91 -15.25 -20.27 15.44
N GLN A 92 -16.48 -20.65 15.79
CA GLN A 92 -16.82 -21.00 17.16
C GLN A 92 -15.96 -22.20 17.57
N THR A 93 -15.04 -21.94 18.49
CA THR A 93 -14.22 -22.96 19.16
C THR A 93 -14.72 -23.07 20.60
#